data_AF-A0A4P9WEA6-F1
#
_entry.id   AF-A0A4P9WEA6-F1
#
_cell.length_a   1.000
_cell.length_b   1.000
_cell.length_c   1.000
_cell.angle_alpha   90.00
_cell.angle_beta   90.00
_cell.angle_gamma   90.00
#
_symmetry.space_group_name_H-M   'P 1'
#
loop_
_entity.id
_entity.type
_entity.pdbx_description
1 polymer ?
#
loop_
_entity_poly.entity_id
_entity_poly.type
_entity_poly.pdbx_seq_one_letter_code
_entity_poly.pdbx_strand_id
1 'polypeptide(L)'
;LPAADFGLARKFSKPERPMTPRVVTLWYRAPELLFGEETYTTAVDMWSVGCIFGELLQNKPLLPGSREREQVDLICALLGTPTERIWPSFSRLPHAAMYRLPEVRFDDVAARFSTRTEAARKLLKALLTYHPPSRISVRSALRADFFRESPRACAPVLLPTYPEVRN
;
A
#
# COMPACT_ATOMS: atom_id res chain seq x y z
N LEU A 1 8.45 15.89 11.87
CA LEU A 1 7.22 16.23 11.12
C LEU A 1 6.03 15.84 12.00
N PRO A 2 5.35 16.81 12.63
CA PRO A 2 4.11 16.52 13.33
C PRO A 2 3.05 16.18 12.29
N ALA A 3 2.30 15.10 12.53
CA ALA A 3 1.17 14.70 11.69
C ALA A 3 0.10 15.79 11.76
N ALA A 4 0.08 16.65 10.74
CA ALA A 4 -0.85 17.75 10.61
C ALA A 4 -1.89 17.41 9.55
N ASP A 5 -2.71 16.40 9.81
CA ASP A 5 -4.05 16.31 9.23
C ASP A 5 -4.95 15.33 10.02
N PHE A 6 -5.69 15.85 10.99
CA PHE A 6 -6.69 15.10 11.76
C PHE A 6 -8.11 15.25 11.19
N GLY A 7 -8.26 15.77 9.95
CA GLY A 7 -9.57 15.98 9.30
C GLY A 7 -10.38 14.70 9.07
N LEU A 8 -9.77 13.51 9.18
CA LEU A 8 -10.41 12.21 8.98
C LEU A 8 -10.30 11.26 10.20
N ALA A 9 -9.72 11.72 11.31
CA ALA A 9 -9.55 10.86 12.49
C ALA A 9 -10.86 10.73 13.27
N ARG A 10 -11.49 9.54 13.21
CA ARG A 10 -12.62 9.19 14.09
C ARG A 10 -12.18 8.21 15.17
N LYS A 11 -12.63 8.47 16.40
CA LYS A 11 -12.56 7.49 17.50
C LYS A 11 -13.35 6.24 17.09
N PHE A 12 -12.74 5.07 17.31
CA PHE A 12 -13.42 3.77 17.20
C PHE A 12 -14.59 3.73 18.20
N SER A 13 -15.80 3.94 17.69
CA SER A 13 -17.03 3.71 18.42
C SER A 13 -17.91 2.82 17.57
N LYS A 14 -18.06 1.55 17.97
CA LYS A 14 -19.11 0.65 17.48
C LYS A 14 -20.47 1.34 17.71
N PRO A 15 -21.45 1.30 16.78
CA PRO A 15 -21.60 0.36 15.69
C PRO A 15 -21.14 0.90 14.32
N GLU A 16 -20.75 -0.03 13.45
CA GLU A 16 -20.22 0.20 12.10
C GLU A 16 -21.29 0.83 11.21
N ARG A 17 -21.07 2.10 10.82
CA ARG A 17 -21.87 2.76 9.79
C ARG A 17 -21.22 2.50 8.42
N PRO A 18 -21.99 2.16 7.38
CA PRO A 18 -21.47 2.04 6.03
C PRO A 18 -20.94 3.41 5.56
N MET A 19 -19.68 3.45 5.16
CA MET A 19 -19.01 4.68 4.70
C MET A 19 -19.26 4.91 3.20
N THR A 20 -19.53 6.16 2.84
CA THR A 20 -19.69 6.65 1.46
C THR A 20 -18.45 6.38 0.60
N PRO A 21 -18.56 5.63 -0.52
CA PRO A 21 -17.43 5.25 -1.34
C PRO A 21 -17.19 6.30 -2.43
N ARG A 22 -16.59 7.47 -2.14
CA ARG A 22 -16.29 8.39 -3.25
C ARG A 22 -15.21 9.47 -3.14
N VAL A 23 -14.35 9.48 -2.13
CA VAL A 23 -13.22 10.45 -2.11
C VAL A 23 -11.98 9.95 -1.35
N VAL A 24 -11.63 8.66 -1.48
CA VAL A 24 -10.28 8.21 -1.11
C VAL A 24 -9.56 7.90 -2.40
N THR A 25 -8.39 8.51 -2.61
CA THR A 25 -7.52 8.32 -3.78
C THR A 25 -7.32 6.81 -3.99
N LEU A 26 -7.95 6.29 -5.05
CA LEU A 26 -7.99 4.86 -5.41
C LEU A 26 -6.60 4.21 -5.41
N TRP A 27 -5.57 5.02 -5.63
CA TRP A 27 -4.15 4.64 -5.70
C TRP A 27 -3.62 3.96 -4.43
N TYR A 28 -4.19 4.29 -3.27
CA TYR A 28 -3.76 3.76 -1.97
C TYR A 28 -4.71 2.69 -1.42
N ARG A 29 -5.74 2.30 -2.18
CA ARG A 29 -6.74 1.31 -1.74
C ARG A 29 -6.15 -0.10 -1.77
N ALA A 30 -6.34 -0.82 -0.67
CA ALA A 30 -5.89 -2.19 -0.52
C ALA A 30 -6.72 -3.17 -1.38
N PRO A 31 -6.13 -4.27 -1.87
CA PRO A 31 -6.80 -5.20 -2.76
C PRO A 31 -8.02 -5.86 -2.11
N GLU A 32 -8.00 -6.14 -0.80
CA GLU A 32 -9.15 -6.72 -0.08
C GLU A 32 -10.41 -5.86 -0.20
N LEU A 33 -10.27 -4.53 -0.16
CA LEU A 33 -11.38 -3.60 -0.34
C LEU A 33 -11.86 -3.57 -1.79
N LEU A 34 -10.96 -3.73 -2.76
CA LEU A 34 -11.32 -3.83 -4.19
C LEU A 34 -12.10 -5.13 -4.49
N PHE A 35 -11.81 -6.19 -3.75
CA PHE A 35 -12.49 -7.48 -3.90
C PHE A 35 -13.76 -7.63 -3.03
N GLY A 36 -14.16 -6.58 -2.31
CA GLY A 36 -15.43 -6.54 -1.56
C GLY A 36 -15.35 -7.05 -0.13
N GLU A 37 -14.16 -7.10 0.47
CA GLU A 37 -14.02 -7.35 1.91
C GLU A 37 -14.50 -6.12 2.68
N GLU A 38 -15.53 -6.28 3.53
CA GLU A 38 -16.07 -5.19 4.35
C GLU A 38 -15.29 -4.99 5.65
N THR A 39 -14.44 -5.96 6.02
CA THR A 39 -13.68 -5.96 7.27
C THR A 39 -12.46 -5.03 7.17
N TYR A 40 -12.57 -3.84 7.77
CA TYR A 40 -11.44 -2.92 7.91
C TYR A 40 -10.49 -3.38 9.01
N THR A 41 -9.24 -3.64 8.66
CA THR A 41 -8.18 -3.95 9.62
C THR A 41 -7.03 -2.96 9.47
N THR A 42 -6.14 -2.90 10.46
CA THR A 42 -4.90 -2.10 10.38
C THR A 42 -4.00 -2.50 9.21
N ALA A 43 -4.23 -3.67 8.60
CA ALA A 43 -3.48 -4.09 7.42
C ALA A 43 -3.78 -3.18 6.21
N VAL A 44 -5.00 -2.65 6.08
CA VAL A 44 -5.37 -1.72 4.99
C VAL A 44 -4.47 -0.49 5.02
N ASP A 45 -4.24 0.09 6.20
CA ASP A 45 -3.35 1.24 6.36
C ASP A 45 -1.90 0.89 5.98
N MET A 46 -1.44 -0.32 6.32
CA MET A 46 -0.10 -0.79 5.96
C MET A 46 0.10 -0.90 4.45
N TRP A 47 -0.97 -1.24 3.70
CA TRP A 47 -0.92 -1.25 2.24
C TRP A 47 -0.75 0.17 1.69
N SER A 48 -1.55 1.13 2.18
CA SER A 48 -1.44 2.53 1.78
C SER A 48 -0.03 3.08 2.07
N VAL A 49 0.57 2.72 3.22
CA VAL A 49 1.96 3.03 3.53
C VAL A 49 2.93 2.40 2.53
N GLY A 50 2.69 1.15 2.10
CA GLY A 50 3.46 0.51 1.04
C GLY A 50 3.41 1.26 -0.29
N CYS A 51 2.23 1.71 -0.71
CA CYS A 51 2.06 2.53 -1.91
C CYS A 51 2.84 3.86 -1.81
N ILE A 52 2.71 4.57 -0.69
CA ILE A 52 3.44 5.82 -0.44
C ILE A 52 4.95 5.57 -0.42
N PHE A 53 5.39 4.49 0.22
CA PHE A 53 6.81 4.13 0.29
C PHE A 53 7.38 3.83 -1.09
N GLY A 54 6.67 3.06 -1.92
CA GLY A 54 7.07 2.81 -3.30
C GLY A 54 7.09 4.08 -4.16
N GLU A 55 6.12 4.98 -3.94
CA GLU A 55 6.06 6.28 -4.61
C GLU A 55 7.27 7.16 -4.25
N LEU A 56 7.66 7.22 -2.96
CA LEU A 56 8.86 7.93 -2.52
C LEU A 56 10.14 7.33 -3.11
N LEU A 57 10.20 6.01 -3.31
CA LEU A 57 11.35 5.35 -3.92
C LEU A 57 11.49 5.64 -5.42
N GLN A 58 10.40 5.95 -6.13
CA GLN A 58 10.39 6.23 -7.57
C GLN A 58 10.16 7.71 -7.93
N ASN A 59 9.79 8.55 -6.96
CA ASN A 59 9.26 9.91 -7.15
C ASN A 59 8.11 9.96 -8.18
N LYS A 60 7.34 8.87 -8.27
CA LYS A 60 6.23 8.67 -9.21
C LYS A 60 5.16 7.81 -8.54
N PRO A 61 3.87 8.06 -8.79
CA PRO A 61 2.80 7.28 -8.19
C PRO A 61 2.96 5.79 -8.56
N LEU A 62 2.91 4.93 -7.56
CA LEU A 62 3.17 3.50 -7.75
C LEU A 62 2.06 2.81 -8.54
N LEU A 63 0.81 3.11 -8.19
CA LEU A 63 -0.40 2.49 -8.72
C LEU A 63 -1.44 3.58 -9.06
N PRO A 64 -1.25 4.35 -10.15
CA PRO A 64 -2.14 5.45 -10.51
C PRO A 64 -3.40 4.97 -11.25
N GLY A 65 -4.17 4.05 -10.67
CA GLY A 65 -5.40 3.56 -11.31
C GLY A 65 -6.49 4.63 -11.33
N SER A 66 -7.15 4.80 -12.48
CA SER A 66 -8.28 5.73 -12.62
C SER A 66 -9.62 5.07 -12.28
N ARG A 67 -9.69 3.73 -12.35
CA ARG A 67 -10.87 2.92 -12.03
C ARG A 67 -10.47 1.67 -11.26
N GLU A 68 -11.39 1.09 -10.48
CA GLU A 68 -11.10 -0.08 -9.63
C GLU A 68 -10.50 -1.25 -10.41
N ARG A 69 -11.01 -1.53 -11.62
CA ARG A 69 -10.45 -2.57 -12.49
C ARG A 69 -9.00 -2.27 -12.89
N GLU A 70 -8.72 -1.04 -13.31
CA GLU A 70 -7.36 -0.62 -13.68
C GLU A 70 -6.42 -0.68 -12.48
N GLN A 71 -6.91 -0.33 -11.28
CA GLN A 71 -6.15 -0.47 -10.04
C GLN A 71 -5.79 -1.94 -9.78
N VAL A 72 -6.74 -2.86 -9.93
CA VAL A 72 -6.48 -4.30 -9.80
C VAL A 72 -5.46 -4.78 -10.85
N ASP A 73 -5.58 -4.34 -12.10
CA ASP A 73 -4.64 -4.71 -13.17
C ASP A 73 -3.22 -4.23 -12.86
N LEU A 74 -3.07 -2.99 -12.36
CA LEU A 74 -1.78 -2.43 -11.94
C LEU A 74 -1.19 -3.20 -10.75
N ILE A 75 -2.02 -3.58 -9.79
CA ILE A 75 -1.60 -4.39 -8.63
C ILE A 75 -1.10 -5.76 -9.10
N CYS A 76 -1.84 -6.43 -9.99
CA CYS A 76 -1.45 -7.72 -10.56
C CYS A 76 -0.18 -7.62 -11.42
N ALA A 77 0.00 -6.53 -12.16
CA ALA A 77 1.21 -6.30 -12.93
C ALA A 77 2.45 -6.12 -12.04
N LEU A 78 2.31 -5.49 -10.87
CA LEU A 78 3.41 -5.26 -9.94
C LEU A 78 3.76 -6.50 -9.10
N LEU A 79 2.76 -7.18 -8.54
CA LEU A 79 2.94 -8.24 -7.55
C LEU A 79 2.72 -9.65 -8.11
N GLY A 80 2.23 -9.77 -9.34
CA GLY A 80 1.71 -11.01 -9.91
C GLY A 80 0.24 -11.24 -9.56
N THR A 81 -0.39 -12.18 -10.25
CA THR A 81 -1.81 -12.53 -10.06
C THR A 81 -2.06 -13.19 -8.71
N PRO A 82 -3.07 -12.77 -7.93
CA PRO A 82 -3.44 -13.46 -6.71
C PRO A 82 -3.90 -14.89 -7.00
N THR A 83 -3.36 -15.83 -6.24
CA THR A 83 -3.71 -17.26 -6.25
C THR A 83 -4.00 -17.71 -4.84
N GLU A 84 -4.74 -18.80 -4.66
CA GLU A 84 -5.04 -19.39 -3.34
C GLU A 84 -3.79 -19.69 -2.50
N ARG A 85 -2.63 -19.88 -3.16
CA ARG A 85 -1.35 -20.08 -2.48
C ARG A 85 -0.84 -18.81 -1.79
N ILE A 86 -1.02 -17.65 -2.42
CA ILE A 86 -0.51 -16.37 -1.88
C ILE A 86 -1.58 -15.62 -1.07
N TRP A 87 -2.85 -15.87 -1.37
CA TRP A 87 -3.99 -15.34 -0.65
C TRP A 87 -5.02 -16.45 -0.44
N PRO A 88 -4.91 -17.18 0.68
CA PRO A 88 -5.91 -18.18 1.05
C PRO A 88 -7.29 -17.55 1.18
N SER A 89 -8.32 -18.20 0.64
CA SER A 89 -9.70 -17.69 0.59
C SER A 89 -9.93 -16.52 -0.38
N PHE A 90 -9.02 -16.27 -1.33
CA PHE A 90 -9.25 -15.26 -2.37
C PHE A 90 -10.55 -15.52 -3.16
N SER A 91 -10.80 -16.78 -3.53
CA SER A 91 -12.03 -17.21 -4.23
C SER A 91 -13.32 -16.99 -3.46
N ARG A 92 -13.25 -16.80 -2.13
CA ARG A 92 -14.42 -16.55 -1.27
C ARG A 92 -14.83 -15.08 -1.24
N LEU A 93 -14.01 -14.18 -1.79
CA LEU A 93 -14.30 -12.75 -1.80
C LEU A 93 -15.45 -12.42 -2.77
N PRO A 94 -16.40 -11.53 -2.40
CA PRO A 94 -17.59 -11.24 -3.18
C PRO A 94 -17.33 -10.82 -4.63
N HIS A 95 -16.25 -10.08 -4.87
CA HIS A 95 -15.92 -9.57 -6.20
C HIS A 95 -14.78 -10.31 -6.89
N ALA A 96 -14.15 -11.32 -6.26
CA ALA A 96 -13.04 -12.06 -6.88
C ALA A 96 -13.42 -12.68 -8.23
N ALA A 97 -14.63 -13.25 -8.33
CA ALA A 97 -15.14 -13.83 -9.58
C ALA A 97 -15.58 -12.79 -10.64
N MET A 98 -15.77 -11.53 -10.25
CA MET A 98 -16.18 -10.46 -11.16
C MET A 98 -15.00 -9.89 -11.97
N TYR A 99 -13.78 -10.00 -11.45
CA TYR A 99 -12.58 -9.52 -12.13
C TYR A 99 -11.95 -10.64 -12.98
N ARG A 100 -11.72 -10.35 -14.27
CA ARG A 100 -10.83 -11.16 -15.10
C ARG A 100 -9.40 -10.69 -14.87
N LEU A 101 -8.70 -11.36 -13.98
CA LEU A 101 -7.34 -10.99 -13.62
C LEU A 101 -6.37 -11.32 -14.77
N PRO A 102 -5.38 -10.46 -15.05
CA PRO A 102 -4.32 -10.79 -16.00
C PRO A 102 -3.48 -11.94 -15.44
N GLU A 103 -2.95 -12.82 -16.29
CA GLU A 103 -2.08 -13.93 -15.88
C GLU A 103 -0.62 -13.47 -15.83
N VAL A 104 -0.21 -12.94 -14.67
CA VAL A 104 1.13 -12.43 -14.38
C VAL A 104 1.76 -13.34 -13.34
N ARG A 105 2.76 -14.13 -13.77
CA ARG A 105 3.39 -15.15 -12.92
C ARG A 105 4.54 -14.64 -12.06
N PHE A 106 5.03 -13.44 -12.33
CA PHE A 106 6.24 -12.90 -11.72
C PHE A 106 5.97 -11.58 -11.00
N ASP A 107 6.58 -11.44 -9.84
CA ASP A 107 6.66 -10.19 -9.08
C ASP A 107 7.69 -9.26 -9.77
N ASP A 108 7.22 -8.10 -10.22
CA ASP A 108 8.03 -7.12 -10.94
C ASP A 108 8.70 -6.10 -9.99
N VAL A 109 8.45 -6.19 -8.67
CA VAL A 109 9.03 -5.25 -7.69
C VAL A 109 10.55 -5.30 -7.74
N ALA A 110 11.16 -6.47 -7.94
CA ALA A 110 12.61 -6.59 -8.02
C ALA A 110 13.20 -5.85 -9.24
N ALA A 111 12.57 -5.98 -10.40
CA ALA A 111 13.05 -5.33 -11.63
C ALA A 111 12.73 -3.83 -11.62
N ARG A 112 11.50 -3.46 -11.22
CA ARG A 112 11.02 -2.07 -11.15
C ARG A 112 11.76 -1.22 -10.11
N PHE A 113 12.29 -1.85 -9.04
CA PHE A 113 13.10 -1.20 -8.00
C PHE A 113 14.53 -1.74 -7.97
N SER A 114 15.06 -2.13 -9.13
CA SER A 114 16.44 -2.65 -9.29
C SER A 114 17.51 -1.67 -8.79
N THR A 115 17.26 -0.36 -8.90
CA THR A 115 18.17 0.71 -8.45
C THR A 115 18.15 0.97 -6.93
N ARG A 116 17.30 0.28 -6.16
CA ARG A 116 17.16 0.46 -4.71
C ARG A 116 17.86 -0.65 -3.91
N THR A 117 18.02 -0.46 -2.61
CA THR A 117 18.66 -1.48 -1.76
C THR A 117 17.74 -2.70 -1.61
N GLU A 118 18.34 -3.86 -1.35
CA GLU A 118 17.58 -5.09 -1.12
C GLU A 118 16.67 -4.95 0.10
N ALA A 119 17.11 -4.24 1.15
CA ALA A 119 16.28 -3.98 2.32
C ALA A 119 15.03 -3.14 1.98
N ALA A 120 15.17 -2.14 1.10
CA ALA A 120 14.03 -1.34 0.63
C ALA A 120 13.01 -2.19 -0.14
N ARG A 121 13.49 -3.03 -1.07
CA ARG A 121 12.64 -3.95 -1.82
C ARG A 121 11.92 -4.95 -0.91
N LYS A 122 12.65 -5.52 0.04
CA LYS A 122 12.10 -6.49 1.01
C LYS A 122 11.02 -5.86 1.88
N LEU A 123 11.24 -4.64 2.37
CA LEU A 123 10.24 -3.90 3.13
C LEU A 123 9.01 -3.59 2.26
N LEU A 124 9.20 -3.12 1.02
CA LEU A 124 8.12 -2.81 0.10
C LEU A 124 7.24 -4.04 -0.18
N LYS A 125 7.86 -5.21 -0.45
CA LYS A 125 7.13 -6.49 -0.63
C LYS A 125 6.34 -6.89 0.62
N ALA A 126 6.93 -6.71 1.80
CA ALA A 126 6.26 -7.03 3.06
C ALA A 126 5.06 -6.10 3.35
N LEU A 127 5.13 -4.84 2.93
CA LEU A 127 4.04 -3.87 3.00
C LEU A 127 2.93 -4.17 1.96
N LEU A 128 3.33 -4.53 0.74
CA LEU A 128 2.43 -4.85 -0.38
C LEU A 128 2.06 -6.33 -0.46
N THR A 129 1.92 -7.00 0.68
CA THR A 129 1.46 -8.41 0.71
C THR A 129 -0.05 -8.47 0.51
N TYR A 130 -0.51 -9.30 -0.43
CA TYR A 130 -1.94 -9.50 -0.73
C TYR A 130 -2.75 -9.91 0.49
N HIS A 131 -2.39 -11.04 1.12
CA HIS A 131 -3.10 -11.58 2.27
C HIS A 131 -2.95 -10.66 3.50
N PRO A 132 -4.04 -10.03 3.98
CA PRO A 132 -3.94 -9.03 5.06
C PRO A 132 -3.32 -9.57 6.36
N PRO A 133 -3.62 -10.81 6.83
CA PRO A 133 -2.98 -11.39 8.01
C PRO A 133 -1.47 -11.65 7.85
N SER A 134 -0.99 -11.85 6.62
CA SER A 134 0.44 -12.04 6.34
C SER A 134 1.19 -10.72 6.12
N ARG A 135 0.47 -9.60 6.01
CA ARG A 135 1.04 -8.28 5.79
C ARG A 135 1.79 -7.80 7.03
N ILE A 136 2.94 -7.14 6.82
CA ILE A 136 3.78 -6.69 7.93
C ILE A 136 3.05 -5.70 8.83
N SER A 137 3.14 -5.90 10.16
CA SER A 137 2.60 -4.95 11.13
C SER A 137 3.49 -3.69 11.24
N VAL A 138 2.92 -2.58 11.69
CA VAL A 138 3.67 -1.33 11.98
C VAL A 138 4.92 -1.62 12.84
N ARG A 139 4.76 -2.41 13.91
CA ARG A 139 5.85 -2.72 14.85
C ARG A 139 6.97 -3.50 14.18
N SER A 140 6.64 -4.42 13.27
CA SER A 140 7.61 -5.18 12.50
C SER A 140 8.26 -4.32 11.40
N ALA A 141 7.48 -3.45 10.74
CA ALA A 141 7.97 -2.54 9.71
C ALA A 141 9.03 -1.57 10.26
N LEU A 142 8.80 -0.99 11.45
CA LEU A 142 9.76 -0.10 12.12
C LEU A 142 11.07 -0.80 12.51
N ARG A 143 11.08 -2.13 12.58
CA ARG A 143 12.28 -2.94 12.88
C ARG A 143 12.99 -3.43 11.62
N ALA A 144 12.46 -3.15 10.43
CA ALA A 144 13.04 -3.61 9.19
C ALA A 144 14.44 -3.03 8.98
N ASP A 145 15.32 -3.83 8.36
CA ASP A 145 16.71 -3.48 8.09
C ASP A 145 16.84 -2.19 7.29
N PHE A 146 15.84 -1.86 6.46
CA PHE A 146 15.77 -0.60 5.72
C PHE A 146 15.95 0.64 6.60
N PHE A 147 15.37 0.66 7.81
CA PHE A 147 15.53 1.80 8.74
C PHE A 147 16.85 1.79 9.52
N ARG A 148 17.61 0.70 9.42
CA ARG A 148 18.90 0.50 10.10
C ARG A 148 20.07 0.57 9.12
N GLU A 149 19.82 0.43 7.82
CA GLU A 149 20.80 0.47 6.74
C GLU A 149 21.29 1.92 6.51
N SER A 150 22.53 2.05 6.06
CA SER A 150 23.10 3.33 5.66
C SER A 150 22.72 3.67 4.20
N PRO A 151 22.44 4.95 3.87
CA PRO A 151 22.46 6.11 4.75
C PRO A 151 21.25 6.15 5.68
N ARG A 152 21.49 6.51 6.94
CA ARG A 152 20.41 6.75 7.91
C ARG A 152 19.48 7.84 7.39
N ALA A 153 18.22 7.80 7.81
CA ALA A 153 17.26 8.85 7.50
C ALA A 153 17.89 10.24 7.73
N CYS A 154 17.78 11.11 6.72
CA CYS A 154 18.32 12.46 6.79
C CYS A 154 17.73 13.15 8.03
N ALA A 155 18.56 13.89 8.78
CA ALA A 155 18.05 14.66 9.91
C ALA A 155 16.93 15.59 9.40
N PRO A 156 15.82 15.78 10.14
CA PRO A 156 14.68 16.58 9.69
C PRO A 156 15.06 18.00 9.23
N VAL A 157 16.19 18.52 9.75
CA VAL A 157 16.78 19.83 9.43
C VAL A 157 17.33 19.92 7.99
N LEU A 158 17.62 18.77 7.36
CA LEU A 158 18.15 18.69 5.99
C LEU A 158 17.06 18.38 4.95
N LEU A 159 15.79 18.27 5.37
CA LEU A 159 14.69 18.19 4.42
C LEU A 159 14.55 19.54 3.70
N PRO A 160 14.29 19.55 2.39
CA PRO A 160 14.03 20.79 1.68
C PRO A 160 12.85 21.51 2.34
N THR A 161 13.13 22.64 2.98
CA THR A 161 12.11 23.56 3.49
C THR A 161 11.50 24.29 2.30
N TYR A 162 10.21 24.09 2.06
CA TYR A 162 9.48 24.94 1.13
C TYR A 162 9.58 26.40 1.61
N PRO A 163 10.00 27.36 0.76
CA PRO A 163 9.89 28.76 1.13
C PRO A 163 8.40 29.08 1.32
N GLU A 164 8.02 29.51 2.51
CA GLU A 164 6.68 30.05 2.77
C GLU A 164 6.53 31.34 1.96
N VAL A 165 5.98 31.25 0.75
CA VAL A 165 5.50 32.43 0.03
C VAL A 165 4.16 32.80 0.67
N ARG A 166 4.20 33.63 1.71
CA ARG A 166 3.03 34.37 2.18
C ARG A 166 2.77 35.52 1.20
N ASN A 167 1.67 35.41 0.44
CA ASN A 167 1.01 36.56 -0.17
C ASN A 167 -0.10 37.05 0.76
#